data_AF-A0A976PIM3-F1
#
_entry.id   AF-A0A976PIM3-F1
#
_cell.length_a   1.000
_cell.length_b   1.000
_cell.length_c   1.000
_cell.angle_alpha   90.00
_cell.angle_beta   90.00
_cell.angle_gamma   90.00
#
_symmetry.space_group_name_H-M   'P 1'
#
loop_
_entity.id
_entity.type
_entity.pdbx_description
1 polymer ?
#
loop_
_entity_poly.entity_id
_entity_poly.type
_entity_poly.pdbx_seq_one_letter_code
_entity_poly.pdbx_strand_id
1 'polypeptide(L)'
;MNTLTKFFNPFWKNPNTSSSYEVIENEVIKASDLKGLTISGSLFSLTTFKNVTFESCVFFGSRMENCTFEDCKFINCEFQFTTLEHCNFASVSFSNCKWDISPIRKNRFENCRFDDKTSYFATKACNFNKLTSCMTHREAFRRQEGLRQDEIMEKQEVTATILPPIPSEAELASISTSMEGQKLAA
;
A
#
# COMPACT_ATOMS: atom_id res chain seq x y z
N MET A 1 -19.20 7.34 -25.49
CA MET A 1 -18.22 7.53 -24.40
C MET A 1 -18.28 8.99 -23.98
N ASN A 2 -18.56 9.27 -22.71
CA ASN A 2 -18.48 10.63 -22.18
C ASN A 2 -17.05 10.84 -21.69
N THR A 3 -16.25 11.54 -22.48
CA THR A 3 -14.92 11.98 -22.06
C THR A 3 -15.07 13.12 -21.06
N LEU A 4 -14.05 13.30 -20.21
CA LEU A 4 -13.97 14.36 -19.20
C LEU A 4 -14.16 15.76 -19.83
N THR A 5 -13.90 15.84 -21.14
CA THR A 5 -14.28 16.88 -22.10
C THR A 5 -15.62 17.54 -21.78
N LYS A 6 -16.71 16.78 -21.57
CA LYS A 6 -18.07 17.34 -21.40
C LYS A 6 -18.28 18.11 -20.10
N PHE A 7 -17.46 17.89 -19.07
CA PHE A 7 -17.62 18.55 -17.77
C PHE A 7 -16.94 19.91 -17.71
N PHE A 8 -15.82 20.09 -18.43
CA PHE A 8 -15.23 21.40 -18.65
C PHE A 8 -15.89 22.20 -19.80
N ASN A 9 -16.86 21.59 -20.50
CA ASN A 9 -17.54 22.14 -21.67
C ASN A 9 -18.69 23.11 -21.31
N PRO A 10 -18.37 24.21 -20.62
CA PRO A 10 -18.83 25.51 -21.11
C PRO A 10 -17.68 26.40 -21.59
N PHE A 11 -16.42 26.08 -21.27
CA PHE A 11 -15.29 27.01 -21.44
C PHE A 11 -14.48 26.84 -22.73
N TRP A 12 -14.60 25.73 -23.44
CA TRP A 12 -13.77 25.43 -24.61
C TRP A 12 -14.60 24.72 -25.69
N LYS A 13 -15.34 25.51 -26.46
CA LYS A 13 -15.93 25.01 -27.70
C LYS A 13 -14.82 24.82 -28.74
N ASN A 14 -14.52 23.56 -29.08
CA ASN A 14 -14.08 23.25 -30.44
C ASN A 14 -14.72 21.92 -30.91
N PRO A 15 -15.70 21.94 -31.82
CA PRO A 15 -16.54 20.78 -32.17
C PRO A 15 -15.83 19.66 -32.96
N ASN A 16 -14.49 19.68 -33.06
CA ASN A 16 -13.72 18.76 -33.91
C ASN A 16 -12.76 17.81 -33.16
N THR A 17 -12.75 17.74 -31.83
CA THR A 17 -11.79 16.88 -31.12
C THR A 17 -12.32 15.46 -30.89
N SER A 18 -12.22 14.65 -31.94
CA SER A 18 -12.13 13.21 -31.79
C SER A 18 -10.72 12.87 -31.27
N SER A 19 -10.63 12.27 -30.08
CA SER A 19 -9.41 11.57 -29.61
C SER A 19 -8.11 12.40 -29.46
N SER A 20 -8.17 13.67 -29.07
CA SER A 20 -6.96 14.47 -28.82
C SER A 20 -6.46 14.32 -27.37
N TYR A 21 -5.15 14.16 -27.22
CA TYR A 21 -4.41 14.35 -25.97
C TYR A 21 -4.79 15.70 -25.33
N GLU A 22 -5.31 15.69 -24.11
CA GLU A 22 -5.74 16.89 -23.40
C GLU A 22 -4.72 17.27 -22.34
N VAL A 23 -4.27 18.53 -22.31
CA VAL A 23 -3.43 19.08 -21.25
C VAL A 23 -4.27 19.98 -20.38
N ILE A 24 -4.37 19.64 -19.10
CA ILE A 24 -5.02 20.42 -18.06
C ILE A 24 -3.92 20.85 -17.10
N GLU A 25 -3.64 22.15 -17.07
CA GLU A 25 -2.53 22.68 -16.30
C GLU A 25 -2.95 23.90 -15.48
N ASN A 26 -2.46 24.01 -14.24
CA ASN A 26 -2.71 25.14 -13.33
C ASN A 26 -4.19 25.41 -12.98
N GLU A 27 -5.05 24.40 -13.12
CA GLU A 27 -6.48 24.55 -12.84
C GLU A 27 -6.85 24.23 -11.39
N VAL A 28 -8.02 24.71 -10.95
CA VAL A 28 -8.62 24.33 -9.66
C VAL A 28 -10.03 23.78 -9.87
N ILE A 29 -10.19 22.50 -9.62
CA ILE A 29 -11.44 21.75 -9.83
C ILE A 29 -12.04 21.44 -8.46
N LYS A 30 -13.27 21.87 -8.22
CA LYS A 30 -13.92 21.76 -6.90
C LYS A 30 -15.26 21.04 -6.96
N ALA A 31 -15.60 20.36 -5.86
CA ALA A 31 -16.97 19.95 -5.50
C ALA A 31 -17.74 19.28 -6.66
N SER A 32 -17.09 18.32 -7.33
CA SER A 32 -17.63 17.65 -8.51
C SER A 32 -17.70 16.14 -8.28
N ASP A 33 -18.84 15.55 -8.60
CA ASP A 33 -19.00 14.09 -8.66
C ASP A 33 -18.83 13.64 -10.11
N LEU A 34 -17.68 13.05 -10.40
CA LEU A 34 -17.30 12.54 -11.72
C LEU A 34 -17.56 11.04 -11.73
N LYS A 35 -18.59 10.62 -12.47
CA LYS A 35 -19.03 9.22 -12.49
C LYS A 35 -18.94 8.60 -13.88
N GLY A 36 -18.35 7.41 -13.98
CA GLY A 36 -18.35 6.59 -15.20
C GLY A 36 -17.60 7.22 -16.39
N LEU A 37 -16.66 8.13 -16.12
CA LEU A 37 -15.91 8.83 -17.16
C LEU A 37 -14.69 8.02 -17.60
N THR A 38 -14.34 8.15 -18.87
CA THR A 38 -13.07 7.64 -19.40
C THR A 38 -12.16 8.81 -19.75
N ILE A 39 -10.94 8.75 -19.23
CA ILE A 39 -9.92 9.79 -19.29
C ILE A 39 -8.72 9.15 -19.96
N SER A 40 -8.55 9.40 -21.25
CA SER A 40 -7.57 8.70 -22.08
C SER A 40 -6.52 9.65 -22.62
N GLY A 41 -5.25 9.35 -22.37
CA GLY A 41 -4.14 10.11 -22.93
C GLY A 41 -4.13 11.58 -22.52
N SER A 42 -4.53 11.90 -21.29
CA SER A 42 -4.53 13.28 -20.80
C SER A 42 -3.35 13.53 -19.87
N LEU A 43 -2.83 14.76 -19.88
CA LEU A 43 -1.88 15.26 -18.89
C LEU A 43 -2.57 16.22 -17.95
N PHE A 44 -2.47 15.95 -16.65
CA PHE A 44 -2.83 16.87 -15.58
C PHE A 44 -1.53 17.34 -14.93
N SER A 45 -1.26 18.64 -14.97
CA SER A 45 -0.05 19.25 -14.42
C SER A 45 -0.44 20.39 -13.48
N LEU A 46 0.20 20.50 -12.31
CA LEU A 46 0.01 21.66 -11.40
C LEU A 46 -1.47 21.96 -11.04
N THR A 47 -2.34 20.97 -11.19
CA THR A 47 -3.79 21.13 -11.04
C THR A 47 -4.21 20.69 -9.65
N THR A 48 -5.15 21.43 -9.07
CA THR A 48 -5.68 21.14 -7.74
C THR A 48 -7.12 20.65 -7.82
N PHE A 49 -7.38 19.48 -7.25
CA PHE A 49 -8.70 18.91 -7.08
C PHE A 49 -9.11 19.02 -5.60
N LYS A 50 -10.25 19.65 -5.31
CA LYS A 50 -10.77 19.81 -3.95
C LYS A 50 -12.18 19.26 -3.83
N ASN A 51 -12.41 18.36 -2.89
CA ASN A 51 -13.73 17.77 -2.64
C ASN A 51 -14.33 17.11 -3.90
N VAL A 52 -13.51 16.42 -4.70
CA VAL A 52 -13.95 15.74 -5.92
C VAL A 52 -14.11 14.25 -5.65
N THR A 53 -15.23 13.68 -6.10
CA THR A 53 -15.44 12.23 -6.11
C THR A 53 -15.25 11.71 -7.53
N PHE A 54 -14.31 10.80 -7.73
CA PHE A 54 -14.19 9.98 -8.92
C PHE A 54 -14.82 8.63 -8.64
N GLU A 55 -15.92 8.30 -9.31
CA GLU A 55 -16.64 7.04 -9.13
C GLU A 55 -16.72 6.26 -10.43
N SER A 56 -16.22 5.03 -10.45
CA SER A 56 -16.23 4.16 -11.64
C SER A 56 -15.56 4.79 -12.86
N CYS A 57 -14.59 5.68 -12.64
CA CYS A 57 -13.83 6.33 -13.71
C CYS A 57 -12.63 5.48 -14.15
N VAL A 58 -12.30 5.56 -15.43
CA VAL A 58 -11.15 4.89 -16.04
C VAL A 58 -10.14 5.93 -16.48
N PHE A 59 -8.91 5.82 -15.97
CA PHE A 59 -7.74 6.58 -16.41
C PHE A 59 -6.88 5.66 -17.26
N PHE A 60 -6.77 5.95 -18.55
CA PHE A 60 -6.05 5.12 -19.51
C PHE A 60 -4.92 5.92 -20.16
N GLY A 61 -3.67 5.48 -20.00
CA GLY A 61 -2.52 6.16 -20.63
C GLY A 61 -2.37 7.63 -20.23
N SER A 62 -2.89 8.02 -19.06
CA SER A 62 -2.87 9.41 -18.60
C SER A 62 -1.67 9.68 -17.71
N ARG A 63 -1.31 10.95 -17.53
CA ARG A 63 -0.20 11.37 -16.69
C ARG A 63 -0.67 12.47 -15.75
N MET A 64 -0.36 12.34 -14.47
CA MET A 64 -0.76 13.27 -13.42
C MET A 64 0.50 13.67 -12.66
N GLU A 65 0.89 14.94 -12.78
CA GLU A 65 2.16 15.43 -12.25
C GLU A 65 1.99 16.72 -11.49
N ASN A 66 2.70 16.82 -10.36
CA ASN A 66 2.68 18.02 -9.52
C ASN A 66 1.25 18.48 -9.13
N CYS A 67 0.29 17.55 -9.20
CA CYS A 67 -1.11 17.82 -8.87
C CYS A 67 -1.36 17.71 -7.37
N THR A 68 -2.38 18.40 -6.89
CA THR A 68 -2.82 18.35 -5.49
C THR A 68 -4.25 17.82 -5.42
N PHE A 69 -4.50 16.85 -4.52
CA PHE A 69 -5.81 16.28 -4.23
C PHE A 69 -6.13 16.53 -2.76
N GLU A 70 -7.16 17.32 -2.49
CA GLU A 70 -7.63 17.66 -1.15
C GLU A 70 -9.06 17.12 -0.96
N ASP A 71 -9.28 16.34 0.09
CA ASP A 71 -10.60 15.81 0.47
C ASP A 71 -11.31 15.06 -0.67
N CYS A 72 -10.53 14.40 -1.53
CA CYS A 72 -11.03 13.69 -2.70
C CYS A 72 -11.30 12.21 -2.42
N LYS A 73 -12.11 11.58 -3.29
CA LYS A 73 -12.43 10.15 -3.21
C LYS A 73 -12.27 9.50 -4.58
N PHE A 74 -11.59 8.36 -4.62
CA PHE A 74 -11.52 7.48 -5.78
C PHE A 74 -12.21 6.16 -5.43
N ILE A 75 -13.33 5.87 -6.08
CA ILE A 75 -14.22 4.75 -5.77
C ILE A 75 -14.42 3.94 -7.04
N ASN A 76 -14.10 2.64 -7.01
CA ASN A 76 -14.22 1.74 -8.16
C ASN A 76 -13.45 2.24 -9.42
N CYS A 77 -12.41 3.03 -9.23
CA CYS A 77 -11.62 3.58 -10.34
C CYS A 77 -10.61 2.59 -10.89
N GLU A 78 -10.34 2.68 -12.19
CA GLU A 78 -9.30 1.89 -12.85
C GLU A 78 -8.22 2.81 -13.41
N PHE A 79 -6.97 2.53 -13.04
CA PHE A 79 -5.78 3.17 -13.58
C PHE A 79 -5.06 2.15 -14.45
N GLN A 80 -4.96 2.42 -15.74
CA GLN A 80 -4.35 1.56 -16.74
C GLN A 80 -3.29 2.38 -17.48
N PHE A 81 -2.04 1.92 -17.47
CA PHE A 81 -0.91 2.64 -18.09
C PHE A 81 -0.79 4.12 -17.64
N THR A 82 -1.25 4.43 -16.43
CA THR A 82 -1.35 5.81 -15.93
C THR A 82 -0.28 6.09 -14.89
N THR A 83 0.39 7.24 -15.00
CA THR A 83 1.46 7.63 -14.08
C THR A 83 0.99 8.74 -13.16
N LEU A 84 1.20 8.56 -11.85
CA LEU A 84 1.02 9.60 -10.84
C LEU A 84 2.37 9.88 -10.17
N GLU A 85 2.92 11.06 -10.44
CA GLU A 85 4.26 11.44 -9.97
C GLU A 85 4.28 12.84 -9.36
N HIS A 86 5.02 13.01 -8.26
CA HIS A 86 5.18 14.30 -7.59
C HIS A 86 3.87 14.95 -7.12
N CYS A 87 2.80 14.17 -6.94
CA CYS A 87 1.52 14.66 -6.46
C CYS A 87 1.45 14.73 -4.93
N ASN A 88 0.57 15.60 -4.44
CA ASN A 88 0.20 15.70 -3.04
C ASN A 88 -1.25 15.24 -2.84
N PHE A 89 -1.48 14.30 -1.92
CA PHE A 89 -2.79 13.79 -1.54
C PHE A 89 -3.02 14.08 -0.06
N ALA A 90 -3.99 14.91 0.25
CA ALA A 90 -4.38 15.28 1.61
C ALA A 90 -5.84 14.85 1.85
N SER A 91 -6.05 14.03 2.88
CA SER A 91 -7.38 13.52 3.26
C SER A 91 -8.09 12.77 2.12
N VAL A 92 -7.35 12.04 1.30
CA VAL A 92 -7.89 11.30 0.14
C VAL A 92 -8.20 9.86 0.50
N SER A 93 -9.29 9.32 -0.06
CA SER A 93 -9.62 7.89 0.06
C SER A 93 -9.61 7.17 -1.29
N PHE A 94 -8.99 5.99 -1.32
CA PHE A 94 -8.99 5.07 -2.46
C PHE A 94 -9.71 3.79 -2.06
N SER A 95 -10.81 3.48 -2.75
CA SER A 95 -11.67 2.32 -2.44
C SER A 95 -11.96 1.51 -3.70
N ASN A 96 -11.60 0.24 -3.67
CA ASN A 96 -11.75 -0.71 -4.76
C ASN A 96 -11.12 -0.22 -6.08
N CYS A 97 -9.91 0.34 -5.98
CA CYS A 97 -9.16 0.83 -7.13
C CYS A 97 -8.32 -0.28 -7.76
N LYS A 98 -8.25 -0.28 -9.09
CA LYS A 98 -7.39 -1.18 -9.87
C LYS A 98 -6.21 -0.40 -10.43
N TRP A 99 -5.04 -1.02 -10.38
CA TRP A 99 -3.78 -0.45 -10.84
C TRP A 99 -3.12 -1.44 -11.81
N ASP A 100 -3.20 -1.16 -13.10
CA ASP A 100 -2.58 -1.97 -14.16
C ASP A 100 -1.49 -1.17 -14.86
N ILE A 101 -0.24 -1.64 -14.75
CA ILE A 101 0.97 -1.00 -15.30
C ILE A 101 0.95 0.53 -15.02
N SER A 102 0.54 0.91 -13.81
CA SER A 102 0.27 2.31 -13.44
C SER A 102 1.13 2.72 -12.25
N PRO A 103 2.30 3.36 -12.47
CA PRO A 103 3.19 3.76 -11.40
C PRO A 103 2.59 4.89 -10.55
N ILE A 104 2.66 4.72 -9.24
CA ILE A 104 2.33 5.75 -8.23
C ILE A 104 3.60 6.05 -7.43
N ARG A 105 4.38 7.06 -7.84
CA ARG A 105 5.74 7.29 -7.32
C ARG A 105 6.01 8.73 -6.90
N LYS A 106 6.93 8.93 -5.97
CA LYS A 106 7.41 10.23 -5.47
C LYS A 106 6.28 11.14 -5.00
N ASN A 107 5.18 10.55 -4.53
CA ASN A 107 4.00 11.26 -4.06
C ASN A 107 4.06 11.45 -2.55
N ARG A 108 3.34 12.47 -2.07
CA ARG A 108 3.06 12.66 -0.65
C ARG A 108 1.61 12.30 -0.37
N PHE A 109 1.39 11.47 0.63
CA PHE A 109 0.07 11.14 1.17
C PHE A 109 0.00 11.56 2.63
N GLU A 110 -1.03 12.32 2.97
CA GLU A 110 -1.30 12.80 4.31
C GLU A 110 -2.76 12.50 4.67
N ASN A 111 -3.00 11.87 5.82
CA ASN A 111 -4.34 11.53 6.29
C ASN A 111 -5.17 10.70 5.29
N CYS A 112 -4.51 9.94 4.41
CA CYS A 112 -5.17 9.20 3.35
C CYS A 112 -5.61 7.80 3.82
N ARG A 113 -6.62 7.24 3.14
CA ARG A 113 -7.11 5.87 3.35
C ARG A 113 -6.95 5.06 2.08
N PHE A 114 -6.38 3.87 2.21
CA PHE A 114 -6.15 2.97 1.08
C PHE A 114 -6.84 1.63 1.28
N ASP A 115 -7.43 1.12 0.20
CA ASP A 115 -7.73 -0.30 0.08
C ASP A 115 -6.44 -1.16 0.01
N ASP A 116 -6.60 -2.48 0.04
CA ASP A 116 -5.48 -3.43 0.02
C ASP A 116 -4.55 -3.25 -1.18
N LYS A 117 -5.15 -3.12 -2.38
CA LYS A 117 -4.39 -3.02 -3.63
C LYS A 117 -3.61 -1.72 -3.69
N THR A 118 -4.28 -0.60 -3.43
CA THR A 118 -3.65 0.72 -3.43
C THR A 118 -2.59 0.81 -2.35
N SER A 119 -2.82 0.23 -1.16
CA SER A 119 -1.81 0.14 -0.12
C SER A 119 -0.57 -0.62 -0.60
N TYR A 120 -0.74 -1.77 -1.26
CA TYR A 120 0.38 -2.54 -1.80
C TYR A 120 1.22 -1.72 -2.79
N PHE A 121 0.61 -0.99 -3.72
CA PHE A 121 1.33 -0.17 -4.69
C PHE A 121 1.92 1.10 -4.07
N ALA A 122 1.16 1.84 -3.26
CA ALA A 122 1.60 3.09 -2.67
C ALA A 122 2.79 2.91 -1.69
N THR A 123 2.89 1.76 -1.03
CA THR A 123 3.93 1.50 -0.01
C THR A 123 5.19 0.82 -0.55
N LYS A 124 5.28 0.52 -1.85
CA LYS A 124 6.51 -0.06 -2.42
C LYS A 124 7.69 0.89 -2.24
N ALA A 125 8.80 0.40 -1.67
CA ALA A 125 10.00 1.20 -1.42
C ALA A 125 10.54 1.89 -2.69
N CYS A 126 10.53 1.19 -3.84
CA CYS A 126 10.97 1.71 -5.14
C CYS A 126 10.11 2.88 -5.66
N ASN A 127 8.95 3.12 -5.05
CA ASN A 127 8.07 4.21 -5.43
C ASN A 127 8.42 5.51 -4.71
N PHE A 128 9.24 5.51 -3.65
CA PHE A 128 9.65 6.73 -2.94
C PHE A 128 8.48 7.64 -2.51
N ASN A 129 7.32 7.04 -2.23
CA ASN A 129 6.18 7.77 -1.68
C ASN A 129 6.41 8.05 -0.20
N LYS A 130 5.99 9.22 0.26
CA LYS A 130 5.96 9.60 1.67
C LYS A 130 4.54 9.52 2.20
N LEU A 131 4.31 8.71 3.22
CA LEU A 131 3.00 8.55 3.86
C LEU A 131 3.08 9.08 5.29
N THR A 132 2.15 9.95 5.67
CA THR A 132 2.00 10.48 7.04
C THR A 132 0.56 10.30 7.48
N SER A 133 0.34 9.72 8.66
CA SER A 133 -1.00 9.54 9.26
C SER A 133 -2.02 8.84 8.33
N CYS A 134 -1.54 7.99 7.43
CA CYS A 134 -2.39 7.30 6.47
C CYS A 134 -2.83 5.93 7.01
N MET A 135 -4.10 5.58 6.84
CA MET A 135 -4.59 4.25 7.16
C MET A 135 -4.36 3.32 5.97
N THR A 136 -3.49 2.34 6.17
CA THR A 136 -3.20 1.29 5.18
C THR A 136 -3.76 -0.03 5.68
N HIS A 137 -4.43 -0.79 4.81
CA HIS A 137 -5.03 -2.06 5.23
C HIS A 137 -3.97 -3.12 5.62
N ARG A 138 -2.72 -2.95 5.18
CA ARG A 138 -1.58 -3.82 5.53
C ARG A 138 -1.09 -3.69 6.98
N GLU A 139 -1.49 -2.68 7.74
CA GLU A 139 -1.25 -2.62 9.19
C GLU A 139 -1.98 -3.75 9.95
N ALA A 140 -3.01 -4.39 9.36
CA ALA A 140 -3.63 -5.59 9.91
C ALA A 140 -2.72 -6.83 9.86
N PHE A 141 -1.81 -6.94 8.88
CA PHE A 141 -0.97 -8.12 8.68
C PHE A 141 0.27 -8.11 9.59
N ARG A 142 0.83 -6.93 9.88
CA ARG A 142 1.95 -6.79 10.83
C ARG A 142 1.56 -7.09 12.28
N ARG A 143 0.29 -6.86 12.66
CA ARG A 143 -0.22 -7.27 13.99
C ARG A 143 -0.24 -8.79 14.17
N GLN A 144 -0.53 -9.57 13.12
CA GLN A 144 -0.51 -11.04 13.19
C GLN A 144 0.90 -11.64 13.21
N GLU A 145 1.91 -10.97 12.66
CA GLU A 145 3.31 -11.42 12.77
C GLU A 145 3.91 -11.10 14.14
N GLY A 146 3.58 -9.93 14.71
CA GLY A 146 3.97 -9.57 16.08
C GLY A 146 3.36 -10.52 17.12
N LEU A 147 2.05 -10.80 17.03
CA LEU A 147 1.38 -11.76 17.91
C LEU A 147 1.93 -13.20 17.77
N ARG A 148 2.35 -13.60 16.57
CA ARG A 148 2.98 -14.92 16.33
C ARG A 148 4.39 -15.02 16.91
N GLN A 149 5.17 -13.94 16.90
CA GLN A 149 6.51 -13.92 17.51
C GLN A 149 6.44 -13.99 19.04
N ASP A 150 5.49 -13.28 19.65
CA ASP A 150 5.26 -13.29 21.10
C ASP A 150 4.77 -14.67 21.59
N GLU A 151 3.83 -15.31 20.88
CA GLU A 151 3.36 -16.69 21.19
C GLU A 151 4.45 -17.76 21.02
N ILE A 152 5.41 -17.56 20.11
CA ILE A 152 6.55 -18.49 19.91
C ILE A 152 7.58 -18.32 21.05
N MET A 153 7.81 -17.11 21.52
CA MET A 153 8.73 -16.83 22.62
C MET A 153 8.19 -17.36 23.97
N GLU A 154 6.89 -17.19 24.23
CA GLU A 154 6.24 -17.72 25.45
C GLU A 154 6.23 -19.26 25.49
N LYS A 155 6.03 -19.93 24.34
CA LYS A 155 6.11 -21.40 24.25
C LYS A 155 7.54 -21.95 24.39
N GLN A 156 8.56 -21.18 24.02
CA GLN A 156 9.96 -21.59 24.20
C GLN A 156 10.41 -21.48 25.67
N GLU A 157 9.93 -20.49 26.43
CA GLU A 157 10.23 -20.37 27.87
C GLU A 157 9.63 -21.53 28.69
N VAL A 158 8.39 -21.96 28.38
CA VAL A 158 7.73 -23.08 29.10
C VAL A 158 8.43 -24.42 28.85
N THR A 159 9.13 -24.58 27.72
CA THR A 159 9.85 -25.82 27.37
C THR A 159 11.24 -25.90 28.00
N ALA A 160 11.82 -24.77 28.46
CA ALA A 160 13.16 -24.70 29.01
C ALA A 160 13.26 -25.12 30.51
N THR A 161 12.14 -25.39 31.19
CA THR A 161 12.12 -25.62 32.65
C THR A 161 12.14 -27.10 33.08
N ILE A 162 12.32 -28.06 32.17
CA ILE A 162 12.37 -29.50 32.54
C ILE A 162 13.59 -30.18 31.93
N LEU A 163 14.79 -29.70 32.28
CA LEU A 163 15.99 -30.54 32.21
C LEU A 163 16.19 -31.15 33.61
N PRO A 164 16.23 -32.50 33.74
CA PRO A 164 16.59 -33.11 35.01
C PRO A 164 18.00 -32.63 35.42
N PRO A 165 18.26 -32.47 36.73
CA PRO A 165 19.53 -31.93 37.21
C PRO A 165 20.69 -32.80 36.71
N ILE A 166 21.73 -32.14 36.21
CA ILE A 166 22.99 -32.77 35.81
C ILE A 166 23.61 -33.40 37.07
N PRO A 167 23.91 -34.72 37.09
CA PRO A 167 24.49 -35.36 38.25
C PRO A 167 25.89 -34.79 38.55
N SER A 168 26.19 -34.61 39.83
CA SER A 168 27.46 -34.02 40.28
C SER A 168 28.64 -34.97 40.03
N GLU A 169 29.87 -34.44 39.90
CA GLU A 169 31.10 -35.25 39.70
C GLU A 169 31.29 -36.38 40.73
N ALA A 170 30.70 -36.25 41.92
CA ALA A 170 30.72 -37.30 42.95
C ALA A 170 29.92 -38.56 42.57
N GLU A 171 28.86 -38.44 41.76
CA GLU A 171 28.07 -39.59 41.26
C GLU A 171 28.76 -40.31 40.09
N LEU A 172 29.62 -39.62 39.33
CA LEU A 172 30.39 -40.23 38.24
C LEU A 172 31.55 -41.09 38.76
N ALA A 173 32.09 -40.77 39.94
CA ALA A 173 33.20 -41.51 40.55
C ALA A 173 32.79 -42.88 41.14
N SER A 174 31.52 -43.06 41.53
CA SER A 174 31.01 -44.35 42.05
C SER A 174 30.69 -45.35 40.94
N ILE A 175 30.48 -44.88 39.71
CA ILE A 175 30.19 -45.72 38.53
C ILE A 175 31.49 -46.35 37.98
N SER A 176 32.62 -45.64 38.05
CA SER A 176 33.90 -46.16 37.53
C SER A 176 34.51 -47.27 38.40
N THR A 177 34.26 -47.27 39.71
CA THR A 177 34.78 -48.30 40.64
C THR A 177 34.01 -49.62 40.60
N SER A 178 32.80 -49.65 40.01
CA SER A 178 32.01 -50.87 39.84
C SER A 178 32.45 -51.73 38.65
N MET A 179 33.15 -51.14 37.66
CA MET A 179 33.52 -51.84 36.41
C MET A 179 34.87 -52.58 36.45
N GLU A 180 35.75 -52.33 37.42
CA GLU A 180 37.03 -53.06 37.54
C GLU A 180 36.91 -54.39 38.32
N GLY A 181 35.77 -54.68 38.95
CA GLY A 181 35.56 -55.87 39.78
C GLY A 181 35.07 -57.14 39.08
N GLN A 182 34.76 -57.13 37.77
CA GLN A 182 34.12 -58.27 37.08
C GLN A 182 34.98 -58.99 36.02
N LYS A 183 36.31 -58.82 36.02
CA LYS A 183 37.21 -59.50 35.06
C LYS A 183 38.06 -60.66 35.59
N LEU A 184 37.74 -61.25 36.75
CA LEU A 184 38.32 -62.53 37.19
C LEU A 184 37.21 -63.50 37.63
N ALA A 185 36.59 -64.21 36.69
CA ALA A 185 35.95 -65.51 36.88
C ALA A 185 35.44 -66.05 35.53
N ALA A 186 36.34 -66.63 34.73
CA ALA A 186 36.07 -67.68 33.75
C ALA A 186 37.41 -68.25 33.26
#